data_AF-A0A5R2N3V1-F1
#
_entry.id   AF-A0A5R2N3V1-F1
#
_cell.length_a   1.000
_cell.length_b   1.000
_cell.length_c   1.000
_cell.angle_alpha   90.00
_cell.angle_beta   90.00
_cell.angle_gamma   90.00
#
_symmetry.space_group_name_H-M   'P 1'
#
loop_
_entity.id
_entity.type
_entity.pdbx_description
1 polymer ?
#
loop_
_entity_poly.entity_id
_entity_poly.type
_entity_poly.pdbx_seq_one_letter_code
_entity_poly.pdbx_strand_id
1 'polypeptide(L)'
;ASSPLGRIAVDTPDSRDIVRIMLRPEQIGLKRTSREGMSGTSDMLFGEVTESEFAGSTCTVAVRLLNNSDPPDAAAIGGTPLILRKSGMDAPAVGEIVRLTVSGKAHVFA
;
A
#
# COMPACT_ATOMS: atom_id res chain seq x y z
N ALA A 1 0.55 -10.18 -11.41
CA ALA A 1 0.92 -10.98 -10.22
C ALA A 1 -0.12 -10.80 -9.12
N SER A 2 -0.38 -11.84 -8.32
CA SER A 2 -1.16 -11.73 -7.08
C SER A 2 -0.21 -11.41 -5.92
N SER A 3 -0.57 -10.48 -5.05
CA SER A 3 0.27 -10.06 -3.91
C SER A 3 -0.61 -9.66 -2.73
N PRO A 4 -0.04 -9.51 -1.51
CA PRO A 4 -0.74 -8.91 -0.37
C PRO A 4 -1.31 -7.51 -0.63
N LEU A 5 -0.81 -6.82 -1.67
CA LEU A 5 -1.29 -5.51 -2.10
C LEU A 5 -2.41 -5.59 -3.16
N GLY A 6 -2.89 -6.80 -3.46
CA GLY A 6 -3.86 -7.08 -4.53
C GLY A 6 -3.19 -7.50 -5.84
N ARG A 7 -3.97 -7.44 -6.93
CA ARG A 7 -3.49 -7.72 -8.29
C ARG A 7 -2.67 -6.54 -8.82
N ILE A 8 -1.42 -6.83 -9.15
CA ILE A 8 -0.47 -5.82 -9.64
C ILE A 8 0.03 -6.23 -11.03
N ALA A 9 -0.02 -5.27 -11.97
CA ALA A 9 0.60 -5.41 -13.28
C ALA A 9 2.12 -5.42 -13.12
N VAL A 10 2.82 -6.36 -13.76
CA VAL A 10 4.28 -6.47 -13.72
C VAL A 10 4.88 -6.01 -15.05
N ASP A 11 6.13 -5.54 -15.02
CA ASP A 11 6.85 -5.06 -16.20
C ASP A 11 7.51 -6.16 -17.06
N THR A 12 7.51 -7.41 -16.59
CA THR A 12 8.06 -8.57 -17.30
C THR A 12 6.97 -9.46 -17.92
N PRO A 13 7.18 -10.01 -19.14
CA PRO A 13 6.33 -11.05 -19.72
C PRO A 13 6.61 -12.46 -19.15
N ASP A 14 7.68 -12.62 -18.36
CA ASP A 14 8.12 -13.93 -17.87
C ASP A 14 7.25 -14.40 -16.69
N SER A 15 6.56 -15.52 -16.87
CA SER A 15 5.70 -16.11 -15.84
C SER A 15 6.53 -17.03 -14.94
N ARG A 16 6.97 -16.53 -13.79
CA ARG A 16 7.58 -17.35 -12.74
C ARG A 16 6.56 -17.57 -11.62
N ASP A 17 6.64 -18.72 -10.94
CA ASP A 17 5.67 -19.10 -9.90
C ASP A 17 5.71 -18.19 -8.67
N ILE A 18 6.90 -17.72 -8.27
CA ILE A 18 7.10 -16.77 -7.17
C ILE A 18 8.10 -15.70 -7.62
N VAL A 19 7.72 -14.42 -7.45
CA VAL A 19 8.56 -13.28 -7.80
C VAL A 19 8.55 -12.22 -6.71
N ARG A 20 9.67 -11.51 -6.55
CA ARG A 20 9.74 -10.33 -5.69
C ARG A 20 9.47 -9.10 -6.55
N ILE A 21 8.55 -8.26 -6.11
CA ILE A 21 8.18 -7.02 -6.80
C ILE A 21 8.60 -5.79 -6.00
N MET A 22 8.95 -4.72 -6.70
CA MET A 22 9.21 -3.41 -6.14
C MET A 22 8.20 -2.41 -6.70
N LEU A 23 7.59 -1.67 -5.78
CA LEU A 23 6.74 -0.52 -6.09
C LEU A 23 7.45 0.72 -5.58
N ARG A 24 7.43 1.78 -6.38
CA ARG A 24 7.86 3.08 -5.89
C ARG A 24 6.76 3.71 -5.03
N PRO A 25 7.09 4.50 -3.99
CA PRO A 25 6.08 5.11 -3.12
C PRO A 25 5.04 5.95 -3.87
N GLU A 26 5.42 6.61 -4.96
CA GLU A 26 4.51 7.40 -5.80
C GLU A 26 3.45 6.58 -6.53
N GLN A 27 3.69 5.27 -6.71
CA GLN A 27 2.74 4.34 -7.32
C GLN A 27 1.63 3.94 -6.35
N ILE A 28 1.74 4.27 -5.07
CA ILE A 28 0.74 3.96 -4.05
C ILE A 28 -0.14 5.18 -3.83
N GLY A 29 -1.38 5.13 -4.28
CA GLY A 29 -2.42 6.09 -3.95
C GLY A 29 -3.07 5.79 -2.59
N LEU A 30 -3.43 6.85 -1.87
CA LEU A 30 -4.23 6.78 -0.64
C LEU A 30 -5.54 7.53 -0.86
N LYS A 31 -6.65 6.91 -0.47
CA LYS A 31 -7.97 7.56 -0.42
C LYS A 31 -8.59 7.31 0.94
N ARG A 32 -9.06 8.37 1.60
CA ARG A 32 -9.79 8.25 2.88
C ARG A 32 -11.04 7.39 2.67
N THR A 33 -11.34 6.53 3.63
CA THR A 33 -12.53 5.66 3.58
C THR A 33 -13.05 5.40 4.99
N SER A 34 -14.36 5.18 5.14
CA SER A 34 -14.93 4.79 6.43
C SER A 34 -14.86 3.27 6.60
N ARG A 35 -14.93 2.78 7.84
CA ARG A 35 -15.04 1.35 8.13
C ARG A 35 -16.26 0.71 7.47
N GLU A 36 -17.36 1.43 7.31
CA GLU A 36 -18.54 0.92 6.58
C GLU A 36 -18.26 0.72 5.08
N GLY A 37 -17.34 1.52 4.52
CA GLY A 37 -16.87 1.40 3.14
C GLY A 37 -15.94 0.20 2.89
N MET A 38 -15.51 -0.51 3.93
CA MET A 38 -14.71 -1.74 3.81
C MET A 38 -15.50 -2.93 3.26
N SER A 39 -16.83 -2.86 3.26
CA SER A 39 -17.69 -3.98 2.83
C SER A 39 -17.73 -4.23 1.32
N GLY A 40 -16.96 -3.47 0.52
CA GLY A 40 -16.94 -3.55 -0.93
C GLY A 40 -15.66 -4.18 -1.46
N THR A 41 -15.76 -5.41 -1.99
CA THR A 41 -14.80 -6.04 -2.93
C THR A 41 -13.47 -6.55 -2.34
N SER A 42 -13.23 -7.85 -2.53
CA SER A 42 -11.99 -8.59 -2.16
C SER A 42 -10.70 -8.03 -2.77
N ASP A 43 -10.80 -7.20 -3.81
CA ASP A 43 -9.68 -6.53 -4.49
C ASP A 43 -9.30 -5.18 -3.84
N MET A 44 -9.96 -4.77 -2.75
CA MET A 44 -9.64 -3.52 -2.05
C MET A 44 -8.64 -3.73 -0.92
N LEU A 45 -7.54 -2.99 -1.00
CA LEU A 45 -6.52 -2.95 0.04
C LEU A 45 -6.82 -1.83 1.04
N PHE A 46 -6.91 -2.17 2.31
CA PHE A 46 -7.11 -1.22 3.40
C PHE A 46 -5.90 -1.16 4.32
N GLY A 47 -5.67 0.03 4.86
CA GLY A 47 -4.63 0.28 5.85
C GLY A 47 -5.08 1.31 6.88
N GLU A 48 -4.40 1.29 8.01
CA GLU A 48 -4.56 2.27 9.08
C GLU A 48 -3.31 3.16 9.11
N VAL A 49 -3.52 4.46 9.22
CA VAL A 49 -2.41 5.41 9.39
C VAL A 49 -1.88 5.31 10.82
N THR A 50 -0.64 4.89 10.98
CA THR A 50 0.00 4.76 12.30
C THR A 50 0.79 6.01 12.67
N GLU A 51 1.34 6.72 11.69
CA GLU A 51 2.11 7.96 11.89
C GLU A 51 1.83 8.95 10.76
N SER A 52 1.91 10.24 11.06
CA SER A 52 1.71 11.33 10.12
C SER A 52 2.60 12.50 10.51
N GLU A 53 3.57 12.83 9.66
CA GLU A 53 4.56 13.90 9.88
C GLU A 53 4.47 14.93 8.75
N PHE A 54 4.39 16.21 9.11
CA PHE A 54 4.29 17.30 8.14
C PHE A 54 5.62 18.03 8.00
N ALA A 55 6.05 18.20 6.75
CA ALA A 55 7.23 18.96 6.37
C ALA A 55 6.87 19.90 5.21
N GLY A 56 6.54 21.15 5.54
CA GLY A 56 6.12 22.17 4.57
C GLY A 56 4.83 21.78 3.84
N SER A 57 4.91 21.67 2.51
CA SER A 57 3.78 21.29 1.65
C SER A 57 3.56 19.77 1.56
N THR A 58 4.43 18.98 2.18
CA THR A 58 4.40 17.53 2.12
C THR A 58 4.09 16.91 3.46
N CYS A 59 3.39 15.78 3.44
CA CYS A 59 3.15 14.94 4.59
C CYS A 59 3.70 13.53 4.31
N THR A 60 4.45 13.01 5.27
CA THR A 60 4.89 11.61 5.30
C THR A 60 3.95 10.85 6.21
N VAL A 61 3.28 9.82 5.68
CA VAL A 61 2.39 8.96 6.44
C VAL A 61 2.91 7.54 6.46
N ALA A 62 2.82 6.91 7.63
CA ALA A 62 3.11 5.49 7.82
C ALA A 62 1.78 4.74 7.84
N VAL A 63 1.62 3.72 6.98
CA VAL A 63 0.38 2.98 6.82
C VAL A 63 0.60 1.50 7.10
N ARG A 64 -0.12 0.97 8.09
CA ARG A 64 -0.16 -0.46 8.40
C ARG A 64 -1.29 -1.13 7.61
N LEU A 65 -0.96 -2.17 6.86
CA LEU A 65 -1.94 -2.94 6.09
C LEU A 65 -2.83 -3.78 7.00
N LEU A 66 -4.14 -3.77 6.75
CA LEU A 66 -5.13 -4.49 7.56
C LEU A 66 -5.55 -5.85 6.96
N ASN A 67 -5.41 -6.02 5.65
CA ASN A 67 -5.89 -7.19 4.92
C ASN A 67 -4.78 -8.16 4.46
N ASN A 68 -3.58 -8.09 5.05
CA ASN A 68 -2.52 -9.04 4.70
C ASN A 68 -2.80 -10.40 5.37
N SER A 69 -3.11 -11.42 4.57
CA SER A 69 -3.45 -12.77 5.03
C SER A 69 -2.26 -13.63 5.43
N ASP A 70 -1.03 -13.14 5.29
CA ASP A 70 0.21 -13.89 5.57
C ASP A 70 1.09 -13.14 6.59
N PRO A 71 1.27 -13.65 7.82
CA PRO A 71 2.27 -13.12 8.77
C PRO A 71 3.64 -13.62 8.32
N PRO A 72 4.57 -12.76 7.86
CA PRO A 72 5.58 -13.27 6.96
C PRO A 72 6.86 -13.66 7.69
N ASP A 73 7.28 -14.89 7.45
CA ASP A 73 8.69 -15.28 7.52
C ASP A 73 9.43 -14.93 6.20
N ALA A 74 8.76 -14.35 5.20
CA ALA A 74 9.32 -14.16 3.85
C ALA A 74 9.07 -12.78 3.19
N ALA A 75 8.63 -11.77 3.92
CA ALA A 75 8.43 -10.42 3.39
C ALA A 75 8.91 -9.37 4.40
N ALA A 76 9.85 -8.51 4.00
CA ALA A 76 10.25 -7.32 4.78
C ALA A 76 9.12 -6.28 4.98
N ILE A 77 7.87 -6.63 4.61
CA ILE A 77 6.63 -5.87 4.83
C ILE A 77 5.72 -6.73 5.73
N GLY A 78 6.27 -7.16 6.87
CA GLY A 78 5.63 -8.05 7.85
C GLY A 78 5.32 -7.43 9.19
N GLY A 79 5.26 -6.11 9.24
CA GLY A 79 5.26 -5.32 10.47
C GLY A 79 5.79 -3.92 10.25
N THR A 80 6.53 -3.69 9.16
CA THR A 80 7.00 -2.38 8.74
C THR A 80 5.85 -1.61 8.07
N PRO A 81 5.44 -0.45 8.60
CA PRO A 81 4.42 0.36 7.95
C PRO A 81 4.94 0.87 6.59
N LEU A 82 4.04 0.97 5.61
CA LEU A 82 4.34 1.58 4.32
C LEU A 82 4.51 3.08 4.49
N ILE A 83 5.71 3.59 4.18
CA ILE A 83 6.00 5.02 4.27
C ILE A 83 5.67 5.70 2.94
N LEU A 84 4.72 6.62 2.97
CA LEU A 84 4.18 7.28 1.79
C LEU A 84 4.28 8.79 1.93
N ARG A 85 4.69 9.47 0.85
CA ARG A 85 4.71 10.93 0.79
C ARG A 85 3.50 11.44 0.02
N LYS A 86 2.80 12.42 0.58
CA LYS A 86 1.56 13.01 0.03
C LYS A 86 1.57 14.53 0.19
N SER A 87 0.63 15.17 -0.50
CA SER A 87 0.30 16.58 -0.25
C SER A 87 -0.18 16.74 1.19
N GLY A 88 0.31 17.78 1.87
CA GLY A 88 -0.14 18.11 3.23
C GLY A 88 -1.62 18.50 3.31
N MET A 89 -2.21 19.01 2.22
CA MET A 89 -3.60 19.49 2.23
C MET A 89 -4.62 18.38 2.52
N ASP A 90 -4.38 17.17 2.00
CA ASP A 90 -5.30 16.02 2.11
C ASP A 90 -4.69 14.85 2.91
N ALA A 91 -3.66 15.14 3.70
CA ALA A 91 -2.98 14.13 4.49
C ALA A 91 -3.95 13.48 5.50
N PRO A 92 -4.07 12.15 5.54
CA PRO A 92 -4.91 11.47 6.51
C PRO A 92 -4.29 11.57 7.92
N ALA A 93 -5.16 11.56 8.93
CA ALA A 93 -4.77 11.63 10.34
C ALA A 93 -4.42 10.24 10.89
N VAL A 94 -3.62 10.20 11.96
CA VAL A 94 -3.31 8.96 12.67
C VAL A 94 -4.60 8.28 13.17
N GLY A 95 -4.71 6.98 12.98
CA GLY A 95 -5.88 6.17 13.28
C GLY A 95 -6.95 6.14 12.17
N GLU A 96 -6.82 6.97 11.13
CA GLU A 96 -7.74 6.92 9.99
C GLU A 96 -7.54 5.65 9.16
N ILE A 97 -8.65 5.14 8.66
CA ILE A 97 -8.65 4.08 7.67
C ILE A 97 -8.53 4.71 6.29
N VAL A 98 -7.60 4.16 5.51
CA VAL A 98 -7.37 4.55 4.14
C VAL A 98 -7.48 3.33 3.23
N ARG A 99 -8.04 3.55 2.05
CA ARG A 99 -7.95 2.63 0.93
C ARG A 99 -6.67 2.92 0.16
N LEU A 100 -5.92 1.86 -0.12
CA LEU A 100 -4.72 1.90 -0.93
C LEU A 100 -5.06 1.48 -2.36
N THR A 101 -4.41 2.13 -3.32
CA THR A 101 -4.51 1.79 -4.75
C THR A 101 -3.11 1.77 -5.35
N VAL A 102 -2.80 0.79 -6.18
CA VAL A 102 -1.53 0.74 -6.91
C VAL A 102 -1.74 1.23 -8.34
N SER A 103 -0.85 2.09 -8.82
CA SER A 103 -0.85 2.61 -10.19
C SER A 103 0.43 2.23 -10.95
N GLY A 104 0.28 1.98 -12.25
CA GLY A 104 1.40 1.59 -13.12
C GLY A 104 1.79 0.13 -12.99
N LYS A 105 3.02 -0.18 -13.42
CA LYS A 105 3.60 -1.53 -13.39
C LYS A 105 4.60 -1.64 -12.25
N ALA A 106 4.60 -2.75 -11.54
CA ALA A 106 5.64 -3.08 -10.59
C ALA A 106 6.88 -3.59 -11.32
N HIS A 107 8.04 -3.20 -10.79
CA HIS A 107 9.30 -3.75 -11.23
C HIS A 107 9.50 -5.12 -10.62
N VAL A 108 9.83 -6.13 -11.43
CA VAL A 108 10.15 -7.46 -10.92
C VAL A 108 11.65 -7.57 -10.70
N PHE A 109 12.05 -7.97 -9.49
CA PHE A 109 13.44 -8.37 -9.25
C PHE A 109 13.69 -9.70 -9.96
N ALA A 110 14.65 -9.70 -10.88
CA ALA A 110 15.07 -10.87 -11.65
C ALA A 110 15.85 -11.87 -10.80
#